data_AF-A0A7K3NSD9-F1
#
_entry.id   AF-A0A7K3NSD9-F1
#
_cell.length_a   1.000
_cell.length_b   1.000
_cell.length_c   1.000
_cell.angle_alpha   90.00
_cell.angle_beta   90.00
_cell.angle_gamma   90.00
#
_symmetry.space_group_name_H-M   'P 1'
#
loop_
_entity.id
_entity.type
_entity.pdbx_description
1 polymer ?
#
loop_
_entity_poly.entity_id
_entity_poly.type
_entity_poly.pdbx_seq_one_letter_code
_entity_poly.pdbx_strand_id
1 'polypeptide(L)'
;SFAPTSLSNIESIDVVRGGGAVRYGPQNVGGIINFSTRAIPTGTGLHGEAGVRYTAYDHGGGDSTQYNAFLGGTGDNGLGAALLYSGQDGRGWRQGSDDRFNDLALKFAYAIDGQQELRAKLSYYD
;
A
#
# COMPACT_ATOMS: atom_id res chain seq x y z
N SER A 1 11.82 4.39 14.20
CA SER A 1 10.64 5.08 13.65
C SER A 1 9.74 4.01 13.06
N PHE A 2 8.42 4.09 13.24
CA PHE A 2 7.48 3.11 12.69
C PHE A 2 6.49 3.84 11.78
N ALA A 3 6.40 3.40 10.53
CA ALA A 3 5.46 3.91 9.54
C ALA A 3 4.87 2.70 8.78
N PRO A 4 3.69 2.19 9.17
CA PRO A 4 3.11 0.97 8.63
C PRO A 4 2.48 1.21 7.25
N THR A 5 3.31 1.59 6.29
CA THR A 5 2.93 1.88 4.91
C THR A 5 4.03 1.41 3.97
N SER A 6 3.73 0.51 3.04
CA SER A 6 4.65 0.16 1.95
C SER A 6 4.26 0.80 0.63
N LEU A 7 5.24 1.43 -0.05
CA LEU A 7 5.06 2.09 -1.35
C LEU A 7 4.50 1.14 -2.43
N SER A 8 4.83 -0.15 -2.38
CA SER A 8 4.34 -1.09 -3.39
C SER A 8 2.83 -1.37 -3.29
N ASN A 9 2.23 -1.12 -2.13
CA ASN A 9 0.79 -1.20 -1.91
C ASN A 9 0.06 0.12 -2.30
N ILE A 10 0.80 1.16 -2.67
CA ILE A 10 0.29 2.50 -2.98
C ILE A 10 0.13 2.68 -4.50
N GLU A 11 -0.98 3.30 -4.89
CA GLU A 11 -1.28 3.71 -6.26
C GLU A 11 -0.96 5.19 -6.48
N SER A 12 -1.25 6.06 -5.51
CA SER A 12 -0.90 7.48 -5.57
C SER A 12 -0.46 8.04 -4.22
N ILE A 13 0.42 9.04 -4.28
CA ILE A 13 0.82 9.86 -3.13
C ILE A 13 0.34 11.28 -3.39
N ASP A 14 -0.64 11.73 -2.60
CA ASP A 14 -1.23 13.06 -2.75
C ASP A 14 -0.64 14.00 -1.69
N VAL A 15 0.07 15.05 -2.16
CA VAL A 15 0.70 16.04 -1.28
C VAL A 15 -0.08 17.36 -1.34
N VAL A 16 -0.83 17.65 -0.29
CA VAL A 16 -1.64 18.87 -0.15
C VAL A 16 -0.89 19.86 0.76
N ARG A 17 -0.14 20.77 0.14
CA ARG A 17 0.70 21.76 0.86
C ARG A 17 -0.08 22.85 1.61
N GLY A 18 -1.34 23.09 1.25
CA GLY A 18 -2.18 24.13 1.85
C GLY A 18 -3.66 23.91 1.56
N GLY A 19 -4.55 24.59 2.29
CA GLY A 19 -6.01 24.50 2.13
C GLY A 19 -6.67 23.23 2.71
N GLY A 20 -5.91 22.16 2.97
CA GLY A 20 -6.43 20.93 3.57
C GLY A 20 -6.60 20.99 5.10
N ALA A 21 -6.09 22.02 5.76
CA ALA A 21 -6.03 22.12 7.23
C ALA A 21 -7.41 22.12 7.92
N VAL A 22 -8.47 22.48 7.20
CA VAL A 22 -9.85 22.45 7.72
C VAL A 22 -10.39 21.03 7.86
N ARG A 23 -9.97 20.11 6.99
CA ARG A 23 -10.48 18.72 6.94
C ARG A 23 -9.54 17.70 7.57
N TYR A 24 -8.26 18.02 7.68
CA TYR A 24 -7.22 17.10 8.13
C TYR A 24 -6.29 17.78 9.15
N GLY A 25 -6.02 17.11 10.26
CA GLY A 25 -5.18 17.57 11.38
C GLY A 25 -4.85 16.41 12.33
N PRO A 26 -4.07 16.61 13.41
CA PRO A 26 -3.62 17.90 13.96
C PRO A 26 -2.25 18.40 13.47
N GLN A 27 -1.40 17.55 12.87
CA GLN A 27 -0.04 17.91 12.42
C GLN A 27 -0.04 18.43 10.96
N ASN A 28 -0.86 19.44 10.67
CA ASN A 28 -1.13 19.92 9.31
C ASN A 28 -0.39 21.22 8.93
N VAL A 29 0.48 21.74 9.80
CA VAL A 29 1.26 22.97 9.56
C VAL A 29 2.13 22.83 8.30
N GLY A 30 2.68 21.65 8.05
CA GLY A 30 3.46 21.34 6.85
C GLY A 30 2.63 20.87 5.64
N GLY A 31 1.30 20.91 5.74
CA GLY A 31 0.39 20.28 4.79
C GLY A 31 0.04 18.84 5.17
N ILE A 32 -0.57 18.12 4.22
CA ILE A 32 -1.08 16.75 4.38
C ILE A 32 -0.49 15.87 3.28
N ILE A 33 -0.11 14.65 3.63
CA ILE A 33 0.31 13.62 2.69
C ILE A 33 -0.66 12.45 2.83
N ASN A 34 -1.33 12.10 1.74
CA ASN A 34 -2.22 10.95 1.67
C ASN A 34 -1.58 9.85 0.81
N PHE A 35 -1.62 8.61 1.32
CA PHE A 35 -1.14 7.44 0.60
C PHE A 35 -2.34 6.60 0.16
N SER A 36 -2.72 6.72 -1.11
CA SER A 36 -3.85 5.99 -1.66
C SER A 36 -3.43 4.58 -2.04
N THR A 37 -3.91 3.57 -1.31
CA THR A 37 -3.65 2.16 -1.64
C THR A 37 -4.32 1.75 -2.96
N ARG A 38 -3.69 0.80 -3.69
CA ARG A 38 -4.24 0.24 -4.96
C ARG A 38 -5.73 -0.05 -4.89
N ALA A 39 -6.48 0.47 -5.87
CA ALA A 39 -7.92 0.30 -5.99
C ALA A 39 -8.31 -1.17 -6.24
N ILE A 40 -9.55 -1.52 -5.86
CA ILE A 40 -10.15 -2.76 -6.33
C ILE A 40 -10.48 -2.54 -7.81
N PRO A 41 -10.02 -3.40 -8.74
CA PRO A 41 -10.25 -3.21 -10.16
C PRO A 41 -11.75 -3.18 -10.49
N THR A 42 -12.16 -2.20 -11.31
CA THR A 42 -13.54 -2.05 -11.78
C THR A 42 -13.78 -2.88 -13.03
N GLY A 43 -14.94 -3.51 -13.14
CA GLY A 43 -15.27 -4.41 -14.24
C GLY A 43 -15.00 -5.87 -13.90
N THR A 44 -15.56 -6.76 -14.72
CA THR A 44 -15.53 -8.20 -14.46
C THR A 44 -14.18 -8.76 -14.86
N GLY A 45 -13.53 -9.47 -13.93
CA GLY A 45 -12.23 -10.05 -14.19
C GLY A 45 -11.31 -10.04 -12.97
N LEU A 46 -10.20 -10.75 -13.11
CA LEU A 46 -9.14 -10.85 -12.11
C LEU A 46 -7.89 -10.18 -12.65
N HIS A 47 -7.34 -9.24 -11.88
CA HIS A 47 -6.12 -8.53 -12.18
C HIS A 47 -5.07 -8.90 -11.14
N GLY A 48 -3.89 -9.28 -11.61
CA GLY A 48 -2.78 -9.65 -10.75
C GLY A 48 -1.49 -9.00 -11.21
N GLU A 49 -0.67 -8.58 -10.25
CA GLU A 49 0.69 -8.11 -10.49
C GLU A 49 1.59 -8.67 -9.40
N ALA A 50 2.81 -9.05 -9.76
CA ALA A 50 3.84 -9.37 -8.80
C ALA A 50 5.16 -8.74 -9.25
N GLY A 51 5.96 -8.31 -8.30
CA GLY A 51 7.25 -7.68 -8.55
C GLY A 51 8.28 -8.11 -7.52
N VAL A 52 9.53 -8.16 -7.96
CA VAL A 52 10.70 -8.37 -7.11
C VAL A 52 11.75 -7.35 -7.48
N ARG A 53 12.32 -6.67 -6.49
CA ARG A 53 13.43 -5.73 -6.67
C ARG A 53 14.58 -6.13 -5.78
N TYR A 54 15.72 -6.44 -6.39
CA TYR A 54 16.98 -6.66 -5.70
C TYR A 54 17.82 -5.38 -5.75
N THR A 55 18.40 -5.00 -4.62
CA THR A 55 19.34 -3.87 -4.52
C THR A 55 20.60 -4.34 -3.81
N ALA A 56 21.74 -4.24 -4.49
CA ALA A 56 23.06 -4.50 -3.93
C ALA A 56 23.76 -3.19 -3.60
N TYR A 57 24.42 -3.15 -2.43
CA TYR A 57 25.25 -2.03 -2.02
C TYR A 57 26.73 -2.44 -2.01
N ASP A 58 27.59 -1.52 -2.44
CA ASP A 58 29.05 -1.65 -2.40
C ASP A 58 29.59 -0.97 -1.11
N HIS A 59 30.72 -1.49 -0.58
CA HIS A 59 31.44 -1.05 0.63
C HIS A 59 30.59 -0.79 1.89
N GLY A 60 30.60 -1.76 2.83
CA GLY A 60 30.18 -1.54 4.22
C GLY A 60 28.72 -1.80 4.57
N GLY A 61 27.89 -2.27 3.63
CA GLY A 61 26.49 -2.66 3.84
C GLY A 61 26.03 -3.72 2.83
N GLY A 62 24.99 -4.49 3.19
CA GLY A 62 24.59 -5.74 2.53
C GLY A 62 23.72 -5.55 1.29
N ASP A 63 22.82 -6.48 1.03
CA ASP A 63 21.83 -6.46 -0.03
C ASP A 63 20.40 -6.41 0.53
N SER A 64 19.46 -5.91 -0.26
CA SER A 64 18.05 -5.84 0.09
C SER A 64 17.18 -6.35 -1.04
N THR A 65 16.20 -7.19 -0.70
CA THR A 65 15.19 -7.68 -1.63
C THR A 65 13.82 -7.20 -1.20
N GLN A 66 13.10 -6.58 -2.13
CA GLN A 66 11.73 -6.15 -1.95
C GLN A 66 10.81 -6.99 -2.82
N TYR A 67 9.67 -7.37 -2.27
CA TYR A 67 8.65 -8.17 -2.93
C TYR A 67 7.33 -7.41 -2.89
N ASN A 68 6.55 -7.52 -3.95
CA ASN A 68 5.19 -7.04 -3.96
C ASN A 68 4.28 -7.98 -4.74
N ALA A 69 3.05 -8.11 -4.26
CA ALA A 69 2.01 -8.84 -4.95
C ALA A 69 0.69 -8.09 -4.80
N PHE A 70 -0.04 -8.01 -5.89
CA PHE A 70 -1.38 -7.46 -5.97
C PHE A 70 -2.27 -8.48 -6.65
N LEU A 71 -3.44 -8.71 -6.08
CA LEU A 71 -4.47 -9.52 -6.70
C LEU A 71 -5.82 -8.89 -6.39
N GLY A 72 -6.60 -8.53 -7.40
CA GLY A 72 -7.91 -7.95 -7.17
C GLY A 72 -8.86 -8.16 -8.33
N GLY A 73 -10.14 -8.04 -8.05
CA GLY A 73 -11.18 -8.18 -9.06
C GLY A 73 -12.55 -7.85 -8.49
N THR A 74 -13.49 -7.63 -9.39
CA THR A 74 -14.90 -7.41 -9.07
C THR A 74 -15.75 -8.44 -9.81
N GLY A 75 -16.60 -9.15 -9.06
CA GLY A 75 -17.54 -10.12 -9.62
C GLY A 75 -18.80 -9.44 -10.19
N ASP A 76 -19.54 -10.17 -11.02
CA ASP A 76 -20.82 -9.72 -11.60
C ASP A 76 -21.88 -9.37 -10.53
N ASN A 77 -21.75 -9.95 -9.34
CA ASN A 77 -22.61 -9.70 -8.19
C ASN A 77 -22.31 -8.38 -7.46
N GLY A 78 -21.36 -7.57 -7.96
CA GLY A 78 -20.96 -6.31 -7.34
C GLY A 78 -20.01 -6.45 -6.15
N LEU A 79 -19.55 -7.66 -5.84
CA LEU A 79 -18.53 -7.90 -4.82
C LEU A 79 -17.13 -7.73 -5.42
N GLY A 80 -16.42 -6.71 -4.95
CA GLY A 80 -15.03 -6.46 -5.22
C GLY A 80 -14.13 -6.85 -4.07
N ALA A 81 -12.99 -7.45 -4.37
CA ALA A 81 -11.94 -7.74 -3.39
C ALA A 81 -10.55 -7.44 -3.97
N ALA A 82 -9.64 -7.03 -3.10
CA ALA A 82 -8.22 -6.91 -3.44
C ALA A 82 -7.34 -7.34 -2.26
N LEU A 83 -6.30 -8.10 -2.59
CA LEU A 83 -5.17 -8.49 -1.75
C LEU A 83 -3.95 -7.67 -2.20
N LEU A 84 -3.33 -7.00 -1.24
CA LEU A 84 -2.12 -6.22 -1.43
C LEU A 84 -1.08 -6.78 -0.46
N TYR A 85 0.09 -7.10 -0.98
CA TYR A 85 1.22 -7.55 -0.19
C TYR A 85 2.48 -6.81 -0.61
N SER A 86 3.24 -6.37 0.37
CA SER A 86 4.59 -5.88 0.17
C SER A 86 5.49 -6.33 1.31
N GLY A 87 6.66 -6.86 0.97
CA GLY A 87 7.66 -7.23 1.95
C GLY A 87 9.04 -6.73 1.56
N GLN A 88 9.91 -6.62 2.55
CA GLN A 88 11.33 -6.36 2.37
C GLN A 88 12.12 -7.23 3.34
N ASP A 89 13.25 -7.73 2.89
CA ASP A 89 14.26 -8.35 3.74
C ASP A 89 15.64 -7.89 3.27
N GLY A 90 16.51 -7.55 4.21
CA GLY A 90 17.92 -7.30 3.98
C GLY A 90 18.42 -6.03 4.64
N ARG A 91 19.44 -5.42 4.01
CA ARG A 91 20.20 -4.30 4.58
C ARG A 91 20.39 -3.18 3.57
N GLY A 92 20.52 -1.97 4.10
CA GLY A 92 21.02 -0.82 3.35
C GLY A 92 22.55 -0.80 3.23
N TRP A 93 23.06 0.33 2.73
CA TRP A 93 24.49 0.59 2.57
C TRP A 93 25.27 0.81 3.88
N ARG A 94 24.59 1.02 5.01
CA ARG A 94 25.23 1.25 6.33
C ARG A 94 25.30 -0.04 7.15
N GLN A 95 26.34 -0.19 7.96
CA GLN A 95 26.35 -1.23 8.99
C GLN A 95 25.20 -1.04 9.99
N GLY A 96 24.62 -2.15 10.46
CA GLY A 96 23.48 -2.14 11.39
C GLY A 96 22.18 -1.59 10.78
N SER A 97 22.00 -1.74 9.47
CA SER A 97 20.79 -1.31 8.75
C SER A 97 19.89 -2.47 8.33
N ASP A 98 19.95 -3.57 9.07
CA ASP A 98 19.05 -4.70 8.90
C ASP A 98 17.61 -4.24 9.08
N ASP A 99 16.78 -4.51 8.07
CA ASP A 99 15.40 -4.10 8.02
C ASP A 99 14.58 -5.19 7.33
N ARG A 100 13.46 -5.54 7.97
CA ARG A 100 12.54 -6.55 7.49
C ARG A 100 11.13 -6.13 7.86
N PHE A 101 10.25 -6.14 6.86
CA PHE A 101 8.84 -5.92 7.09
C PHE A 101 7.96 -6.76 6.15
N ASN A 102 6.73 -6.96 6.57
CA ASN A 102 5.63 -7.55 5.81
C ASN A 102 4.39 -6.69 6.00
N ASP A 103 3.89 -6.10 4.92
CA ASP A 103 2.67 -5.29 4.85
C ASP A 103 1.62 -6.02 4.00
N LEU A 104 0.62 -6.57 4.69
CA LEU A 104 -0.52 -7.26 4.10
C LEU A 104 -1.77 -6.41 4.27
N ALA A 105 -2.49 -6.14 3.18
CA ALA A 105 -3.81 -5.53 3.24
C ALA A 105 -4.84 -6.29 2.40
N LEU A 106 -6.04 -6.40 2.96
CA LEU A 106 -7.23 -6.91 2.30
C LEU A 106 -8.25 -5.78 2.20
N LYS A 107 -8.78 -5.58 1.00
CA LYS A 107 -9.83 -4.60 0.71
C LYS A 107 -11.05 -5.32 0.17
N PHE A 108 -12.22 -4.93 0.64
CA PHE A 108 -13.51 -5.39 0.15
C PHE A 108 -14.39 -4.19 -0.19
N ALA A 109 -15.12 -4.28 -1.28
CA ALA A 109 -16.17 -3.34 -1.66
C ALA A 109 -17.39 -4.14 -2.12
N TYR A 110 -18.57 -3.77 -1.66
CA TYR A 110 -19.81 -4.42 -2.05
C TYR A 110 -20.89 -3.37 -2.29
N ALA A 111 -21.36 -3.27 -3.53
CA ALA A 111 -22.53 -2.45 -3.87
C ALA A 111 -23.79 -3.22 -3.47
N ILE A 112 -24.46 -2.75 -2.41
CA ILE A 112 -25.70 -3.35 -1.91
C ILE A 112 -26.84 -3.01 -2.88
N ASP A 113 -26.86 -1.77 -3.36
CA ASP A 113 -27.73 -1.28 -4.43
C ASP A 113 -27.05 -0.11 -5.18
N GLY A 114 -27.79 0.60 -6.04
CA GLY A 114 -27.27 1.74 -6.81
C GLY A 114 -26.98 3.01 -6.01
N GLN A 115 -27.22 3.03 -4.70
CA GLN A 115 -27.04 4.16 -3.79
C GLN A 115 -26.20 3.81 -2.55
N GLN A 116 -26.07 2.51 -2.23
CA GLN A 116 -25.45 2.00 -1.02
C GLN A 116 -24.24 1.13 -1.35
N GLU A 117 -23.10 1.46 -0.75
CA GLU A 117 -21.86 0.71 -0.90
C GLU A 117 -21.20 0.50 0.46
N LEU A 118 -20.81 -0.74 0.75
CA LEU A 118 -20.00 -1.10 1.91
C LEU A 118 -18.54 -1.26 1.49
N ARG A 119 -17.63 -0.57 2.18
CA ARG A 119 -16.18 -0.75 2.03
C ARG A 119 -15.54 -1.17 3.33
N ALA A 120 -14.65 -2.15 3.25
CA ALA A 120 -13.85 -2.61 4.38
C ALA A 120 -12.38 -2.73 3.97
N LYS A 121 -11.48 -2.42 4.91
CA LYS A 121 -10.05 -2.62 4.76
C LYS A 121 -9.49 -3.23 6.05
N LEU A 122 -8.74 -4.32 5.91
CA LEU A 122 -7.94 -4.91 6.97
C LEU A 122 -6.47 -4.78 6.58
N SER A 123 -5.63 -4.43 7.53
CA SER A 123 -4.18 -4.32 7.31
C SER A 123 -3.44 -4.94 8.48
N TYR A 124 -2.37 -5.67 8.16
CA TYR A 124 -1.43 -6.25 9.08
C TYR A 124 -0.03 -5.86 8.63
N TYR A 125 0.72 -5.25 9.54
CA TYR A 125 2.09 -4.82 9.31
C TYR A 125 2.96 -5.35 10.44
N ASP A 126 4.06 -6.01 10.08
CA ASP A 126 5.09 -6.52 10.98
C ASP A 126 6.48 -6.22 10.41
#